data_AF-A0A5B9MLU1-F1
#
_entry.id   AF-A0A5B9MLU1-F1
#
_cell.length_a   1.000
_cell.length_b   1.000
_cell.length_c   1.000
_cell.angle_alpha   90.00
_cell.angle_beta   90.00
_cell.angle_gamma   90.00
#
_symmetry.space_group_name_H-M   'P 1'
#
loop_
_entity.id
_entity.type
_entity.pdbx_description
1 polymer ?
#
loop_
_entity_poly.entity_id
_entity_poly.type
_entity_poly.pdbx_seq_one_letter_code
_entity_poly.pdbx_strand_id
1 'polypeptide(L)'
;MSDSDSKTASSAGPSSESKESFVESGNPNLSPLDGGRWRPVSPGELLRKNVPGSHDDLDDEQREHHRTVRLERRQELEHKLKANPTDLDGFLELAAIYRSEHRPLEAKRLLQQATEIFPDEERITFQLEEAILARSLQQYREVSDLASRLKTPEADRELERSRGDWAMRRIEVCQARLARDPSQVQLRLAMADAKFDAEMFEEAFADAGHLLELDEFSPQAHFLRARCLLALGKDLPAMKELRAVALRRSVVAPDTLRLASLKLLCDLADKHSLDATGHQYHAHLKRLQETGSQSKP
;
A
#
# COMPACT_ATOMS: atom_id res chain seq x y z
N MET A 1 28.20 46.16 -35.42
CA MET A 1 29.54 45.59 -35.13
C MET A 1 29.28 44.13 -34.81
N SER A 2 28.89 43.33 -35.81
CA SER A 2 29.77 42.76 -36.85
C SER A 2 30.68 41.73 -36.17
N ASP A 3 30.33 40.45 -36.27
CA ASP A 3 30.93 39.49 -37.21
C ASP A 3 31.95 38.65 -36.42
N SER A 4 32.21 37.36 -36.63
CA SER A 4 31.65 36.30 -37.44
C SER A 4 32.36 35.02 -37.00
N ASP A 5 31.71 33.89 -37.20
CA ASP A 5 32.25 32.59 -37.60
C ASP A 5 33.70 32.22 -37.24
N SER A 6 33.86 31.06 -36.58
CA SER A 6 34.95 30.16 -36.96
C SER A 6 34.51 28.70 -36.92
N LYS A 7 34.88 28.04 -38.02
CA LYS A 7 34.55 26.72 -38.52
C LYS A 7 35.60 25.69 -38.08
N THR A 8 35.20 24.42 -38.22
CA THR A 8 35.97 23.25 -38.71
C THR A 8 36.96 22.49 -37.79
N ALA A 9 36.53 21.26 -37.50
CA ALA A 9 37.07 19.97 -37.98
C ALA A 9 38.45 19.44 -37.51
N SER A 10 38.38 18.34 -36.77
CA SER A 10 38.93 17.00 -37.04
C SER A 10 40.45 16.75 -37.25
N SER A 11 40.94 15.90 -36.34
CA SER A 11 41.65 14.62 -36.58
C SER A 11 43.18 14.53 -36.42
N ALA A 12 43.54 13.40 -35.79
CA ALA A 12 44.76 12.59 -35.88
C ALA A 12 46.01 13.00 -35.05
N GLY A 13 46.44 12.06 -34.19
CA GLY A 13 47.67 12.06 -33.39
C GLY A 13 48.93 11.70 -34.20
N PRO A 14 49.94 10.93 -33.70
CA PRO A 14 50.06 10.23 -32.41
C PRO A 14 51.46 10.36 -31.73
N SER A 15 51.67 9.57 -30.66
CA SER A 15 52.94 9.03 -30.08
C SER A 15 53.93 10.02 -29.47
N SER A 16 54.66 9.75 -28.38
CA SER A 16 54.79 8.65 -27.41
C SER A 16 55.89 9.11 -26.44
N GLU A 17 55.78 8.86 -25.13
CA GLU A 17 56.90 8.42 -24.27
C GLU A 17 56.50 8.42 -22.78
N SER A 18 56.32 7.20 -22.28
CA SER A 18 56.81 6.66 -21.00
C SER A 18 57.16 7.62 -19.85
N LYS A 19 56.44 7.43 -18.73
CA LYS A 19 57.04 7.35 -17.38
C LYS A 19 56.27 6.38 -16.49
N GLU A 20 57.05 5.54 -15.83
CA GLU A 20 56.66 4.42 -14.98
C GLU A 20 56.14 4.85 -13.60
N SER A 21 55.44 3.89 -12.98
CA SER A 21 55.29 3.65 -11.55
C SER A 21 54.31 4.52 -10.75
N PHE A 22 53.16 3.92 -10.41
CA PHE A 22 52.78 3.69 -9.01
C PHE A 22 51.86 2.47 -8.94
N VAL A 23 52.24 1.49 -8.13
CA VAL A 23 51.57 0.21 -7.91
C VAL A 23 50.60 0.38 -6.75
N GLU A 24 49.32 0.11 -6.97
CA GLU A 24 48.35 -0.11 -5.88
C GLU A 24 47.87 -1.57 -5.91
N SER A 25 47.82 -2.16 -4.72
CA SER A 25 47.81 -3.60 -4.47
C SER A 25 46.39 -4.19 -4.37
N GLY A 26 45.93 -4.90 -5.41
CA GLY A 26 44.73 -5.76 -5.33
C GLY A 26 45.01 -7.11 -4.63
N ASN A 27 44.03 -7.61 -3.87
CA ASN A 27 44.10 -8.82 -3.06
C ASN A 27 44.14 -10.10 -3.94
N PRO A 28 45.14 -10.99 -3.81
CA PRO A 28 45.35 -12.13 -4.72
C PRO A 28 44.34 -13.27 -4.59
N ASN A 29 43.48 -13.25 -3.57
CA ASN A 29 42.53 -14.33 -3.28
C ASN A 29 41.12 -14.11 -3.85
N LEU A 30 40.87 -12.97 -4.51
CA LEU A 30 39.58 -12.65 -5.10
C LEU A 30 39.54 -13.00 -6.58
N SER A 31 38.36 -13.36 -7.08
CA SER A 31 38.14 -13.60 -8.51
C SER A 31 38.24 -12.28 -9.29
N PRO A 32 38.54 -12.31 -10.60
CA PRO A 32 38.60 -11.09 -11.41
C PRO A 32 37.28 -10.30 -11.49
N LEU A 33 36.14 -10.93 -11.16
CA LEU A 33 34.83 -10.29 -11.08
C LEU A 33 34.61 -9.58 -9.73
N ASP A 34 35.34 -9.97 -8.68
CA ASP A 34 35.24 -9.45 -7.31
C ASP A 34 36.39 -8.49 -6.96
N GLY A 35 37.03 -7.88 -7.95
CA GLY A 35 38.15 -6.94 -7.75
C GLY A 35 39.53 -7.59 -7.55
N GLY A 36 39.66 -8.89 -7.84
CA GLY A 36 40.94 -9.59 -7.90
C GLY A 36 41.77 -9.24 -9.14
N ARG A 37 43.10 -9.43 -9.08
CA ARG A 37 43.98 -9.15 -10.23
C ARG A 37 43.65 -10.08 -11.40
N TRP A 38 43.45 -9.48 -12.58
CA TRP A 38 43.42 -10.22 -13.83
C TRP A 38 44.78 -10.86 -14.08
N ARG A 39 44.81 -12.20 -14.11
CA ARG A 39 45.99 -12.97 -14.54
C ARG A 39 45.69 -13.69 -15.85
N PRO A 40 46.67 -13.78 -16.77
CA PRO A 40 46.48 -14.53 -18.00
C PRO A 40 46.29 -16.02 -17.68
N VAL A 41 45.18 -16.59 -18.16
CA VAL A 41 44.83 -18.01 -18.02
C VAL A 41 45.70 -18.82 -18.97
N SER A 42 46.36 -19.87 -18.46
CA SER A 42 47.22 -20.71 -19.31
C SER A 42 46.37 -21.64 -20.18
N PRO A 43 46.77 -21.91 -21.45
CA PRO A 43 45.99 -22.76 -22.35
C PRO A 43 45.69 -24.18 -21.81
N GLY A 44 46.51 -24.69 -20.89
CA GLY A 44 46.30 -26.00 -20.25
C GLY A 44 45.12 -26.05 -19.26
N GLU A 45 44.72 -24.91 -18.70
CA GLU A 45 43.56 -24.80 -17.81
C GLU A 45 42.24 -24.85 -18.57
N LEU A 46 42.25 -24.50 -19.86
CA LEU A 46 41.07 -24.51 -20.74
C LEU A 46 40.79 -25.90 -21.35
N LEU A 47 41.69 -26.88 -21.16
CA LEU A 47 41.65 -28.18 -21.84
C LEU A 47 41.35 -29.38 -20.93
N ARG A 48 41.07 -29.19 -19.63
CA ARG A 48 40.64 -30.31 -18.77
C ARG A 48 39.17 -30.65 -19.00
N LYS A 49 38.95 -31.59 -19.92
CA LYS A 49 37.70 -32.29 -20.17
C LYS A 49 37.47 -33.34 -19.06
N ASN A 50 36.69 -32.99 -18.04
CA ASN A 50 36.28 -33.93 -16.99
C ASN A 50 35.22 -34.90 -17.52
N VAL A 51 35.55 -36.19 -17.69
CA VAL A 51 34.61 -37.34 -17.66
C VAL A 51 35.35 -38.59 -17.10
N PRO A 52 34.70 -39.49 -16.32
CA PRO A 52 35.28 -40.24 -15.21
C PRO A 52 35.43 -41.77 -15.44
N GLY A 53 36.01 -42.46 -14.45
CA GLY A 53 36.11 -43.93 -14.27
C GLY A 53 37.55 -44.33 -13.94
N SER A 54 37.92 -45.17 -12.97
CA SER A 54 37.29 -46.25 -12.18
C SER A 54 38.39 -46.76 -11.20
N HIS A 55 38.22 -47.40 -10.05
CA HIS A 55 37.18 -48.24 -9.46
C HIS A 55 37.49 -48.41 -7.95
N ASP A 56 36.43 -48.55 -7.14
CA ASP A 56 36.24 -49.40 -5.94
C ASP A 56 37.30 -49.35 -4.82
N ASP A 57 36.98 -49.06 -3.55
CA ASP A 57 35.85 -49.50 -2.73
C ASP A 57 35.72 -48.57 -1.49
N LEU A 58 34.55 -48.58 -0.83
CA LEU A 58 34.24 -47.96 0.48
C LEU A 58 33.86 -46.46 0.44
N ASP A 59 32.59 -46.19 0.16
CA ASP A 59 31.63 -45.86 1.22
C ASP A 59 30.36 -45.24 0.61
N ASP A 60 29.23 -45.92 0.86
CA ASP A 60 27.86 -45.59 0.48
C ASP A 60 27.35 -44.22 1.00
N GLU A 61 28.21 -43.38 1.59
CA GLU A 61 27.88 -42.04 2.08
C GLU A 61 27.76 -40.99 0.96
N GLN A 62 28.23 -41.28 -0.25
CA GLN A 62 28.17 -40.34 -1.39
C GLN A 62 26.79 -40.29 -2.09
N ARG A 63 25.76 -40.96 -1.57
CA ARG A 63 24.37 -40.84 -2.04
C ARG A 63 23.42 -40.11 -1.08
N GLU A 64 23.86 -39.71 0.11
CA GLU A 64 23.02 -39.01 1.12
C GLU A 64 23.36 -37.52 1.30
N HIS A 65 24.03 -36.91 0.33
CA HIS A 65 24.13 -35.45 0.22
C HIS A 65 23.40 -34.91 -1.01
N HIS A 66 22.18 -35.43 -1.26
CA HIS A 66 21.10 -34.47 -1.50
C HIS A 66 21.01 -33.60 -0.24
N ARG A 67 21.80 -32.53 -0.20
CA ARG A 67 21.52 -31.39 0.66
C ARG A 67 20.09 -31.00 0.33
N THR A 68 19.15 -31.52 1.11
CA THR A 68 17.78 -31.09 1.12
C THR A 68 17.88 -29.66 1.61
N VAL A 69 18.07 -28.73 0.67
CA VAL A 69 17.83 -27.31 0.91
C VAL A 69 16.41 -27.30 1.46
N ARG A 70 16.28 -27.08 2.77
CA ARG A 70 14.97 -26.92 3.39
C ARG A 70 14.40 -25.65 2.80
N LEU A 71 13.60 -25.83 1.77
CA LEU A 71 12.90 -24.75 1.12
C LEU A 71 11.99 -24.11 2.18
N GLU A 72 12.01 -22.79 2.25
CA GLU A 72 10.99 -22.08 3.03
C GLU A 72 9.61 -22.48 2.50
N ARG A 73 8.58 -22.51 3.35
CA ARG A 73 7.23 -22.95 2.96
C ARG A 73 6.73 -22.27 1.68
N ARG A 74 7.04 -20.98 1.52
CA ARG A 74 6.82 -20.21 0.28
C ARG A 74 7.42 -20.87 -0.96
N GLN A 75 8.71 -21.22 -0.92
CA GLN A 75 9.45 -21.82 -2.03
C GLN A 75 8.94 -23.22 -2.36
N GLU A 76 8.55 -24.00 -1.35
CA GLU A 76 7.89 -25.29 -1.55
C GLU A 76 6.58 -25.14 -2.33
N LEU A 77 5.74 -24.18 -1.94
CA LEU A 77 4.46 -23.90 -2.59
C LEU A 77 4.67 -23.38 -4.01
N GLU A 78 5.62 -22.46 -4.24
CA GLU A 78 5.95 -21.99 -5.58
C GLU A 78 6.38 -23.13 -6.50
N HIS A 79 7.18 -24.08 -6.01
CA HIS A 79 7.58 -25.25 -6.80
C HIS A 79 6.39 -26.20 -7.03
N LYS A 80 5.57 -26.44 -6.00
CA LYS A 80 4.38 -27.31 -6.09
C LYS A 80 3.37 -26.77 -7.09
N LEU A 81 3.06 -25.47 -7.06
CA LEU A 81 2.10 -24.85 -7.97
C LEU A 81 2.60 -24.82 -9.43
N LYS A 82 3.91 -24.76 -9.64
CA LYS A 82 4.48 -24.94 -11.00
C LYS A 82 4.28 -26.35 -11.53
N ALA A 83 4.36 -27.37 -10.67
CA ALA A 83 4.14 -28.76 -11.05
C ALA A 83 2.66 -29.12 -11.15
N ASN A 84 1.83 -28.57 -10.25
CA ASN A 84 0.40 -28.85 -10.11
C ASN A 84 -0.39 -27.52 -10.04
N PRO A 85 -0.74 -26.93 -11.19
CA PRO A 85 -1.47 -25.65 -11.23
C PRO A 85 -2.93 -25.72 -10.77
N THR A 86 -3.43 -26.89 -10.40
CA THR A 86 -4.82 -27.13 -9.99
C THR A 86 -5.03 -27.14 -8.47
N ASP A 87 -3.99 -26.86 -7.69
CA ASP A 87 -4.06 -26.82 -6.23
C ASP A 87 -4.58 -25.45 -5.72
N LEU A 88 -5.89 -25.35 -5.55
CA LEU A 88 -6.59 -24.17 -5.03
C LEU A 88 -6.04 -23.73 -3.67
N ASP A 89 -5.93 -24.67 -2.72
CA ASP A 89 -5.49 -24.37 -1.36
C ASP A 89 -4.05 -23.88 -1.34
N GLY A 90 -3.19 -24.43 -2.21
CA GLY A 90 -1.82 -23.97 -2.41
C GLY A 90 -1.73 -22.50 -2.85
N PHE A 91 -2.59 -22.06 -3.78
CA PHE A 91 -2.66 -20.65 -4.18
C PHE A 91 -3.09 -19.74 -3.02
N LEU A 92 -4.10 -20.14 -2.26
CA LEU A 92 -4.62 -19.37 -1.13
C LEU A 92 -3.57 -19.27 0.00
N GLU A 93 -2.88 -20.37 0.30
CA GLU A 93 -1.82 -20.40 1.31
C GLU A 93 -0.64 -19.51 0.89
N LEU A 94 -0.16 -19.63 -0.35
CA LEU A 94 0.95 -18.83 -0.84
C LEU A 94 0.61 -17.33 -0.87
N ALA A 95 -0.62 -16.98 -1.25
CA ALA A 95 -1.10 -15.61 -1.20
C ALA A 95 -1.15 -15.06 0.24
N ALA A 96 -1.56 -15.88 1.22
CA ALA A 96 -1.54 -15.50 2.63
C ALA A 96 -0.10 -15.24 3.12
N ILE A 97 0.86 -16.09 2.72
CA ILE A 97 2.28 -15.90 3.04
C ILE A 97 2.78 -14.56 2.46
N TYR A 98 2.56 -14.30 1.17
CA TYR A 98 2.98 -13.03 0.56
C TYR A 98 2.40 -11.79 1.27
N ARG A 99 1.14 -11.84 1.72
CA ARG A 99 0.57 -10.74 2.50
C ARG A 99 1.24 -10.58 3.87
N SER A 100 1.51 -11.68 4.57
CA SER A 100 2.19 -11.66 5.88
C SER A 100 3.62 -11.12 5.78
N GLU A 101 4.29 -11.33 4.63
CA GLU A 101 5.62 -10.80 4.32
C GLU A 101 5.61 -9.35 3.80
N HIS A 102 4.45 -8.66 3.81
CA HIS A 102 4.28 -7.32 3.24
C HIS A 102 4.63 -7.24 1.74
N ARG A 103 4.31 -8.29 0.99
CA ARG A 103 4.51 -8.42 -0.47
C ARG A 103 3.18 -8.50 -1.24
N PRO A 104 2.34 -7.45 -1.20
CA PRO A 104 1.01 -7.51 -1.79
C PRO A 104 1.02 -7.48 -3.32
N LEU A 105 2.11 -7.02 -3.97
CA LEU A 105 2.23 -7.07 -5.43
C LEU A 105 2.32 -8.51 -5.93
N GLU A 106 3.12 -9.32 -5.26
CA GLU A 106 3.28 -10.75 -5.53
C GLU A 106 2.00 -11.52 -5.22
N ALA A 107 1.37 -11.25 -4.08
CA ALA A 107 0.06 -11.81 -3.74
C ALA A 107 -0.98 -11.51 -4.84
N LYS A 108 -1.05 -10.25 -5.30
CA LYS A 108 -1.96 -9.85 -6.37
C LYS A 108 -1.69 -10.61 -7.67
N ARG A 109 -0.44 -10.68 -8.13
CA ARG A 109 -0.08 -11.38 -9.38
C ARG A 109 -0.42 -12.86 -9.31
N LEU A 110 -0.09 -13.51 -8.19
CA LEU A 110 -0.40 -14.91 -7.95
C LEU A 110 -1.92 -15.17 -8.00
N LEU A 111 -2.71 -14.33 -7.33
CA LEU A 111 -4.17 -14.48 -7.29
C LEU A 111 -4.82 -14.14 -8.63
N GLN A 112 -4.25 -13.24 -9.42
CA GLN A 112 -4.69 -13.00 -10.81
C GLN A 112 -4.50 -14.25 -11.67
N GLN A 113 -3.37 -14.95 -11.53
CA GLN A 113 -3.17 -16.24 -12.19
C GLN A 113 -4.18 -17.28 -11.69
N ALA A 114 -4.43 -17.32 -10.38
CA ALA A 114 -5.42 -18.22 -9.80
C ALA A 114 -6.84 -17.95 -10.35
N THR A 115 -7.24 -16.69 -10.58
CA THR A 115 -8.56 -16.38 -11.18
C THR A 115 -8.70 -16.85 -12.62
N GLU A 116 -7.61 -16.97 -13.39
CA GLU A 116 -7.66 -17.53 -14.74
C GLU A 116 -7.90 -19.04 -14.73
N ILE A 117 -7.42 -19.73 -13.69
CA ILE A 117 -7.56 -21.18 -13.52
C ILE A 117 -8.90 -21.53 -12.84
N PHE A 118 -9.33 -20.71 -11.88
CA PHE A 118 -10.52 -20.92 -11.06
C PHE A 118 -11.45 -19.68 -11.13
N PRO A 119 -12.14 -19.45 -12.26
CA PRO A 119 -12.94 -18.24 -12.47
C PRO A 119 -14.15 -18.13 -11.55
N ASP A 120 -14.71 -19.27 -11.12
CA ASP A 120 -15.94 -19.34 -10.32
C ASP A 120 -15.68 -19.44 -8.81
N GLU A 121 -14.42 -19.44 -8.38
CA GLU A 121 -14.05 -19.62 -6.98
C GLU A 121 -14.05 -18.30 -6.21
N GLU A 122 -15.11 -18.08 -5.42
CA GLU A 122 -15.32 -16.85 -4.66
C GLU A 122 -14.19 -16.57 -3.66
N ARG A 123 -13.56 -17.60 -3.08
CA ARG A 123 -12.45 -17.42 -2.15
C ARG A 123 -11.26 -16.73 -2.83
N ILE A 124 -10.94 -17.10 -4.07
CA ILE A 124 -9.85 -16.47 -4.82
C ILE A 124 -10.23 -15.03 -5.13
N THR A 125 -11.45 -14.77 -5.60
CA THR A 125 -11.93 -13.41 -5.87
C THR A 125 -11.79 -12.53 -4.62
N PHE A 126 -12.23 -13.02 -3.46
CA PHE A 126 -12.10 -12.31 -2.20
C PHE A 126 -10.63 -12.02 -1.86
N GLN A 127 -9.75 -13.02 -1.92
CA GLN A 127 -8.33 -12.81 -1.61
C GLN A 127 -7.66 -11.85 -2.61
N LEU A 128 -8.06 -11.88 -3.89
CA LEU A 128 -7.55 -10.97 -4.91
C LEU A 128 -7.94 -9.53 -4.61
N GLU A 129 -9.21 -9.29 -4.24
CA GLU A 129 -9.67 -7.98 -3.79
C GLU A 129 -8.86 -7.47 -2.59
N GLU A 130 -8.61 -8.33 -1.58
CA GLU A 130 -7.77 -7.99 -0.44
C GLU A 130 -6.33 -7.65 -0.86
N ALA A 131 -5.75 -8.38 -1.80
CA ALA A 131 -4.41 -8.10 -2.32
C ALA A 131 -4.35 -6.79 -3.12
N ILE A 132 -5.40 -6.48 -3.91
CA ILE A 132 -5.54 -5.20 -4.63
C ILE A 132 -5.58 -4.04 -3.65
N LEU A 133 -6.41 -4.15 -2.59
CA LEU A 133 -6.51 -3.13 -1.57
C LEU A 133 -5.18 -2.94 -0.84
N ALA A 134 -4.55 -4.02 -0.40
CA ALA A 134 -3.26 -3.97 0.29
C ALA A 134 -2.16 -3.32 -0.57
N ARG A 135 -2.11 -3.65 -1.87
CA ARG A 135 -1.13 -3.06 -2.79
C ARG A 135 -1.35 -1.57 -2.99
N SER A 136 -2.61 -1.15 -3.15
CA SER A 136 -2.95 0.26 -3.36
C SER A 136 -2.69 1.10 -2.11
N LEU A 137 -3.02 0.57 -0.93
CA LEU A 137 -2.68 1.20 0.35
C LEU A 137 -1.16 1.33 0.55
N GLN A 138 -0.39 0.30 0.20
CA GLN A 138 1.06 0.36 0.25
C GLN A 138 1.60 1.47 -0.65
N GLN A 139 1.11 1.57 -1.90
CA GLN A 139 1.53 2.62 -2.83
C GLN A 139 1.23 4.01 -2.27
N TYR A 140 0.02 4.23 -1.76
CA TYR A 140 -0.36 5.49 -1.13
C TYR A 140 0.57 5.87 0.02
N ARG A 141 0.94 4.91 0.88
CA ARG A 141 1.88 5.14 1.99
C ARG A 141 3.29 5.50 1.51
N GLU A 142 3.81 4.75 0.53
CA GLU A 142 5.13 5.02 -0.06
C GLU A 142 5.20 6.43 -0.66
N VAL A 143 4.15 6.84 -1.39
CA VAL A 143 4.05 8.18 -1.98
C VAL A 143 3.89 9.25 -0.90
N SER A 144 3.05 9.01 0.13
CA SER A 144 2.89 9.92 1.26
C SER A 144 4.21 10.16 2.00
N ASP A 145 4.97 9.10 2.26
CA ASP A 145 6.29 9.19 2.87
C ASP A 145 7.25 9.99 1.99
N LEU A 146 7.25 9.75 0.68
CA LEU A 146 8.09 10.49 -0.27
C LEU A 146 7.71 11.98 -0.31
N ALA A 147 6.42 12.30 -0.41
CA ALA A 147 5.92 13.68 -0.45
C ALA A 147 6.29 14.44 0.83
N SER A 148 6.16 13.81 2.00
CA SER A 148 6.54 14.41 3.28
C SER A 148 8.04 14.76 3.37
N ARG A 149 8.89 13.99 2.69
CA ARG A 149 10.35 14.19 2.65
C ARG A 149 10.76 15.23 1.61
N LEU A 150 10.21 15.15 0.41
CA LEU A 150 10.59 16.01 -0.72
C LEU A 150 9.96 17.41 -0.63
N LYS A 151 8.71 17.51 -0.19
CA LYS A 151 7.94 18.77 -0.09
C LYS A 151 7.97 19.59 -1.38
N THR A 152 7.86 18.91 -2.52
CA THR A 152 7.81 19.52 -3.85
C THR A 152 6.38 19.46 -4.40
N PRO A 153 5.98 20.42 -5.26
CA PRO A 153 4.64 20.43 -5.85
C PRO A 153 4.37 19.20 -6.73
N GLU A 154 5.41 18.60 -7.31
CA GLU A 154 5.31 17.35 -8.06
C GLU A 154 4.98 16.17 -7.15
N ALA A 155 5.62 16.08 -5.98
CA ALA A 155 5.34 15.04 -5.00
C ALA A 155 3.94 15.20 -4.40
N ASP A 156 3.47 16.43 -4.17
CA ASP A 156 2.11 16.69 -3.70
C ASP A 156 1.05 16.26 -4.73
N ARG A 157 1.30 16.50 -6.04
CA ARG A 157 0.42 16.03 -7.12
C ARG A 157 0.37 14.51 -7.19
N GLU A 158 1.51 13.85 -7.03
CA GLU A 158 1.56 12.38 -7.00
C GLU A 158 0.85 11.83 -5.76
N LEU A 159 0.98 12.49 -4.61
CA LEU A 159 0.25 12.13 -3.40
C LEU A 159 -1.27 12.20 -3.65
N GLU A 160 -1.77 13.29 -4.22
CA GLU A 160 -3.20 13.42 -4.51
C GLU A 160 -3.68 12.36 -5.50
N ARG A 161 -2.91 12.09 -6.56
CA ARG A 161 -3.20 10.98 -7.49
C ARG A 161 -3.29 9.64 -6.77
N SER A 162 -2.29 9.31 -5.95
CA SER A 162 -2.24 8.03 -5.23
C SER A 162 -3.36 7.89 -4.21
N ARG A 163 -3.81 9.00 -3.60
CA ARG A 163 -4.97 9.06 -2.71
C ARG A 163 -6.26 8.75 -3.47
N GLY A 164 -6.46 9.40 -4.63
CA GLY A 164 -7.59 9.13 -5.52
C GLY A 164 -7.63 7.68 -6.00
N ASP A 165 -6.48 7.14 -6.43
CA ASP A 165 -6.37 5.73 -6.85
C ASP A 165 -6.76 4.78 -5.71
N TRP A 166 -6.30 5.03 -4.48
CA TRP A 166 -6.68 4.24 -3.29
C TRP A 166 -8.18 4.31 -3.01
N ALA A 167 -8.76 5.50 -3.06
CA ALA A 167 -10.18 5.70 -2.86
C ALA A 167 -11.01 4.94 -3.91
N MET A 168 -10.63 5.03 -5.19
CA MET A 168 -11.30 4.31 -6.28
C MET A 168 -11.23 2.79 -6.11
N ARG A 169 -10.09 2.22 -5.71
CA ARG A 169 -10.00 0.77 -5.45
C ARG A 169 -10.91 0.32 -4.32
N ARG A 170 -11.06 1.12 -3.28
CA ARG A 170 -12.03 0.84 -2.20
C ARG A 170 -13.46 0.85 -2.71
N ILE A 171 -13.83 1.82 -3.56
CA ILE A 171 -15.16 1.91 -4.16
C ILE A 171 -15.44 0.67 -5.01
N GLU A 172 -14.55 0.33 -5.95
CA GLU A 172 -14.68 -0.83 -6.85
C GLU A 172 -14.91 -2.13 -6.06
N VAL A 173 -14.10 -2.38 -5.02
CA VAL A 173 -14.21 -3.60 -4.20
C VAL A 173 -15.51 -3.61 -3.39
N CYS A 174 -15.91 -2.49 -2.78
CA CYS A 174 -17.17 -2.43 -2.03
C CYS A 174 -18.37 -2.65 -2.95
N GLN A 175 -18.37 -2.06 -4.15
CA GLN A 175 -19.42 -2.25 -5.15
C GLN A 175 -19.50 -3.70 -5.61
N ALA A 176 -18.36 -4.32 -5.93
CA ALA A 176 -18.32 -5.72 -6.34
C ALA A 176 -18.83 -6.67 -5.25
N ARG A 177 -18.45 -6.43 -3.98
CA ARG A 177 -18.93 -7.21 -2.83
C ARG A 177 -20.42 -7.02 -2.58
N LEU A 178 -20.93 -5.79 -2.63
CA LEU A 178 -22.35 -5.49 -2.47
C LEU A 178 -23.21 -6.03 -3.61
N ALA A 179 -22.66 -6.13 -4.83
CA ALA A 179 -23.35 -6.74 -5.96
C ALA A 179 -23.54 -8.26 -5.76
N ARG A 180 -22.58 -8.93 -5.10
CA ARG A 180 -22.68 -10.35 -4.75
C ARG A 180 -23.57 -10.58 -3.53
N ASP A 181 -23.41 -9.74 -2.50
CA ASP A 181 -24.17 -9.82 -1.26
C ASP A 181 -24.62 -8.42 -0.78
N PRO A 182 -25.86 -8.03 -1.11
CA PRO A 182 -26.42 -6.73 -0.71
C PRO A 182 -26.68 -6.58 0.81
N SER A 183 -26.59 -7.66 1.58
CA SER A 183 -26.87 -7.66 3.03
C SER A 183 -25.72 -7.07 3.86
N GLN A 184 -24.53 -6.92 3.26
CA GLN A 184 -23.34 -6.37 3.92
C GLN A 184 -23.40 -4.84 4.04
N VAL A 185 -24.35 -4.35 4.84
CA VAL A 185 -24.62 -2.91 5.03
C VAL A 185 -23.36 -2.14 5.45
N GLN A 186 -22.47 -2.73 6.25
CA GLN A 186 -21.20 -2.13 6.66
C GLN A 186 -20.34 -1.68 5.46
N LEU A 187 -20.42 -2.37 4.32
CA LEU A 187 -19.70 -2.00 3.11
C LEU A 187 -20.26 -0.74 2.46
N ARG A 188 -21.54 -0.41 2.67
CA ARG A 188 -22.13 0.85 2.18
C ARG A 188 -21.51 2.05 2.90
N LEU A 189 -21.25 1.93 4.20
CA LEU A 189 -20.53 2.97 4.95
C LEU A 189 -19.10 3.10 4.44
N ALA A 190 -18.39 1.97 4.30
CA ALA A 190 -17.01 1.95 3.80
C ALA A 190 -16.89 2.52 2.37
N MET A 191 -17.88 2.27 1.52
CA MET A 191 -18.01 2.83 0.17
C MET A 191 -18.27 4.33 0.20
N ALA A 192 -19.18 4.81 1.04
CA ALA A 192 -19.46 6.24 1.18
C ALA A 192 -18.23 7.00 1.71
N ASP A 193 -17.49 6.44 2.67
CA ASP A 193 -16.20 6.99 3.12
C ASP A 193 -15.18 7.03 1.99
N ALA A 194 -15.11 5.98 1.16
CA ALA A 194 -14.20 5.95 0.01
C ALA A 194 -14.59 6.99 -1.04
N LYS A 195 -15.89 7.20 -1.30
CA LYS A 195 -16.38 8.28 -2.18
C LYS A 195 -16.04 9.66 -1.64
N PHE A 196 -16.10 9.87 -0.32
CA PHE A 196 -15.62 11.10 0.29
C PHE A 196 -14.13 11.32 0.04
N ASP A 197 -13.32 10.27 0.21
CA ASP A 197 -11.87 10.34 -0.04
C ASP A 197 -11.52 10.57 -1.52
N ALA A 198 -12.40 10.15 -2.44
CA ALA A 198 -12.33 10.43 -3.89
C ALA A 198 -12.92 11.80 -4.28
N GLU A 199 -13.24 12.66 -3.30
CA GLU A 199 -13.87 13.98 -3.49
C GLU A 199 -15.26 13.96 -4.15
N MET A 200 -15.91 12.79 -4.20
CA MET A 200 -17.28 12.61 -4.71
C MET A 200 -18.31 12.95 -3.61
N PHE A 201 -18.26 14.18 -3.10
CA PHE A 201 -18.95 14.58 -1.86
C PHE A 201 -20.48 14.45 -1.92
N GLU A 202 -21.11 14.80 -3.04
CA GLU A 202 -22.57 14.73 -3.18
C GLU A 202 -23.05 13.26 -3.22
N GLU A 203 -22.32 12.36 -3.88
CA GLU A 203 -22.63 10.93 -3.88
C GLU A 203 -22.38 10.29 -2.52
N ALA A 204 -21.26 10.61 -1.87
CA ALA A 204 -20.97 10.15 -0.52
C ALA A 204 -22.06 10.59 0.48
N PHE A 205 -22.55 11.83 0.35
CA PHE A 205 -23.63 12.37 1.16
C PHE A 205 -24.96 11.63 0.96
N ALA A 206 -25.29 11.31 -0.30
CA ALA A 206 -26.49 10.56 -0.65
C ALA A 206 -26.42 9.12 -0.11
N ASP A 207 -25.30 8.42 -0.36
CA ASP A 207 -25.08 7.04 0.08
C ASP A 207 -25.13 6.91 1.61
N ALA A 208 -24.50 7.85 2.32
CA ALA A 208 -24.57 7.92 3.78
C ALA A 208 -25.99 8.21 4.28
N GLY A 209 -26.81 8.92 3.50
CA GLY A 209 -28.21 9.18 3.84
C GLY A 209 -29.05 7.91 4.01
N HIS A 210 -28.80 6.89 3.20
CA HIS A 210 -29.49 5.60 3.28
C HIS A 210 -29.17 4.82 4.56
N LEU A 211 -28.08 5.17 5.26
CA LEU A 211 -27.67 4.51 6.49
C LEU A 211 -28.27 5.15 7.75
N LEU A 212 -28.95 6.29 7.62
CA LEU A 212 -29.54 6.99 8.75
C LEU A 212 -30.68 6.22 9.41
N GLU A 213 -31.35 5.35 8.65
CA GLU A 213 -32.45 4.49 9.11
C GLU A 213 -31.98 3.36 10.03
N LEU A 214 -30.67 3.09 10.04
CA LEU A 214 -30.06 2.01 10.82
C LEU A 214 -29.33 2.61 12.02
N ASP A 215 -29.88 2.42 13.22
CA ASP A 215 -29.35 3.03 14.45
C ASP A 215 -27.86 2.71 14.70
N GLU A 216 -27.39 1.51 14.31
CA GLU A 216 -25.99 1.10 14.42
C GLU A 216 -25.03 2.00 13.61
N PHE A 217 -25.46 2.46 12.43
CA PHE A 217 -24.64 3.27 11.51
C PHE A 217 -25.02 4.74 11.49
N SER A 218 -26.17 5.10 12.07
CA SER A 218 -26.73 6.45 12.07
C SER A 218 -25.71 7.52 12.55
N PRO A 219 -24.94 7.31 13.64
CA PRO A 219 -23.91 8.27 14.05
C PRO A 219 -22.80 8.50 13.02
N GLN A 220 -22.26 7.42 12.45
CA GLN A 220 -21.19 7.45 11.46
C GLN A 220 -21.69 8.12 10.17
N ALA A 221 -22.91 7.78 9.75
CA ALA A 221 -23.58 8.36 8.60
C ALA A 221 -23.81 9.87 8.74
N HIS A 222 -24.33 10.32 9.89
CA HIS A 222 -24.45 11.75 10.20
C HIS A 222 -23.08 12.45 10.17
N PHE A 223 -22.05 11.83 10.76
CA PHE A 223 -20.69 12.40 10.77
C PHE A 223 -20.10 12.52 9.36
N LEU A 224 -20.25 11.48 8.52
CA LEU A 224 -19.80 11.49 7.14
C LEU A 224 -20.54 12.54 6.30
N ARG A 225 -21.87 12.65 6.46
CA ARG A 225 -22.68 13.71 5.82
C ARG A 225 -22.22 15.11 6.23
N ALA A 226 -21.91 15.32 7.52
CA ALA A 226 -21.34 16.58 7.98
C ALA A 226 -20.01 16.89 7.28
N ARG A 227 -19.09 15.92 7.19
CA ARG A 227 -17.81 16.08 6.47
C ARG A 227 -18.03 16.46 5.00
N CYS A 228 -18.96 15.79 4.31
CA CYS A 228 -19.31 16.12 2.92
C CYS A 228 -19.80 17.57 2.80
N LEU A 229 -20.71 17.99 3.69
CA LEU A 229 -21.24 19.35 3.71
C LEU A 229 -20.15 20.39 3.97
N LEU A 230 -19.21 20.12 4.88
CA LEU A 230 -18.07 21.01 5.14
C LEU A 230 -17.15 21.13 3.93
N ALA A 231 -16.86 20.03 3.24
CA ALA A 231 -16.08 20.05 2.00
C ALA A 231 -16.75 20.88 0.89
N LEU A 232 -18.08 20.88 0.86
CA LEU A 232 -18.90 21.70 -0.05
C LEU A 232 -19.10 23.15 0.44
N GLY A 233 -18.51 23.55 1.58
CA GLY A 233 -18.67 24.89 2.17
C GLY A 233 -20.04 25.16 2.80
N LYS A 234 -20.86 24.12 3.02
CA LYS A 234 -22.22 24.20 3.57
C LYS A 234 -22.18 24.05 5.10
N ASP A 235 -21.60 25.04 5.78
CA ASP A 235 -21.34 25.03 7.22
C ASP A 235 -22.60 24.84 8.09
N LEU A 236 -23.65 25.65 7.86
CA LEU A 236 -24.87 25.61 8.69
C LEU A 236 -25.61 24.26 8.58
N PRO A 237 -25.82 23.68 7.38
CA PRO A 237 -26.27 22.30 7.25
C PRO A 237 -25.37 21.29 7.97
N ALA A 238 -24.04 21.43 7.88
CA ALA A 238 -23.11 20.52 8.55
C ALA A 238 -23.29 20.55 10.07
N MET A 239 -23.51 21.73 10.68
CA MET A 239 -23.80 21.84 12.11
C MET A 239 -25.06 21.08 12.54
N LYS A 240 -26.05 20.92 11.65
CA LYS A 240 -27.23 20.08 11.95
C LYS A 240 -26.83 18.61 12.07
N GLU A 241 -26.08 18.11 11.10
CA GLU A 241 -25.60 16.73 11.07
C GLU A 241 -24.65 16.44 12.25
N LEU A 242 -23.70 17.33 12.56
CA LEU A 242 -22.80 17.18 13.71
C LEU A 242 -23.53 17.15 15.07
N ARG A 243 -24.61 17.94 15.23
CA ARG A 243 -25.45 17.88 16.43
C ARG A 243 -26.15 16.53 16.57
N ALA A 244 -26.57 15.93 15.46
CA ALA A 244 -27.17 14.60 15.46
C ALA A 244 -26.17 13.51 15.89
N VAL A 245 -24.87 13.74 15.76
CA VAL A 245 -23.81 12.87 16.31
C VAL A 245 -23.55 13.17 17.78
N ALA A 246 -23.30 14.45 18.12
CA ALA A 246 -22.80 14.84 19.43
C ALA A 246 -23.85 14.85 20.56
N LEU A 247 -25.07 15.26 20.22
CA LEU A 247 -26.10 15.68 21.19
C LEU A 247 -27.38 14.82 21.14
N ARG A 248 -27.51 13.91 20.18
CA ARG A 248 -28.68 13.02 20.06
C ARG A 248 -28.74 12.07 21.25
N ARG A 249 -29.92 11.99 21.87
CA ARG A 249 -30.16 11.14 23.05
C ARG A 249 -30.69 9.75 22.70
N SER A 250 -31.42 9.61 21.59
CA SER A 250 -32.03 8.34 21.18
C SER A 250 -31.01 7.32 20.68
N VAL A 251 -29.99 7.80 19.96
CA VAL A 251 -28.86 7.00 19.49
C VAL A 251 -27.61 7.71 19.97
N VAL A 252 -26.92 7.10 20.93
CA VAL A 252 -25.71 7.68 21.52
C VAL A 252 -24.51 7.22 20.70
N ALA A 253 -23.84 8.18 20.07
CA ALA A 253 -22.64 7.90 19.30
C ALA A 253 -21.45 7.52 20.20
N PRO A 254 -20.46 6.77 19.68
CA PRO A 254 -19.18 6.56 20.36
C PRO A 254 -18.51 7.87 20.78
N ASP A 255 -17.88 7.90 21.96
CA ASP A 255 -17.29 9.12 22.51
C ASP A 255 -16.23 9.75 21.60
N THR A 256 -15.49 8.94 20.84
CA THR A 256 -14.53 9.41 19.83
C THR A 256 -15.20 10.28 18.77
N LEU A 257 -16.34 9.84 18.23
CA LEU A 257 -17.12 10.59 17.24
C LEU A 257 -17.81 11.81 17.84
N ARG A 258 -18.30 11.70 19.08
CA ARG A 258 -18.91 12.83 19.80
C ARG A 258 -17.89 13.93 20.06
N LEU A 259 -16.68 13.57 20.51
CA LEU A 259 -15.57 14.52 20.72
C LEU A 259 -15.17 15.21 19.42
N ALA A 260 -15.00 14.45 18.33
CA ALA A 260 -14.68 15.01 17.02
C ALA A 260 -15.78 15.98 16.55
N SER A 261 -17.04 15.60 16.69
CA SER A 261 -18.18 16.41 16.27
C SER A 261 -18.33 17.68 17.10
N LEU A 262 -18.12 17.61 18.42
CA LEU A 262 -18.17 18.79 19.30
C LEU A 262 -17.05 19.79 19.01
N LYS A 263 -15.84 19.32 18.70
CA LYS A 263 -14.75 20.20 18.27
C LYS A 263 -15.13 20.98 17.01
N LEU A 264 -15.58 20.28 15.98
CA LEU A 264 -16.04 20.92 14.74
C LEU A 264 -17.21 21.88 14.98
N LEU A 265 -18.14 21.54 15.87
CA LEU A 265 -19.24 22.46 16.23
C LEU A 265 -18.76 23.74 16.93
N CYS A 266 -17.74 23.66 17.79
CA CYS A 266 -17.14 24.84 18.41
C CYS A 266 -16.47 25.71 17.34
N ASP A 267 -15.62 25.10 16.51
CA ASP A 267 -14.90 25.82 15.44
C ASP A 267 -15.87 26.54 14.48
N LEU A 268 -16.97 25.88 14.11
CA LEU A 268 -18.02 26.48 13.26
C LEU A 268 -18.82 27.56 14.00
N ALA A 269 -19.10 27.39 15.29
CA ALA A 269 -19.78 28.42 16.07
C ALA A 269 -18.93 29.70 16.15
N ASP A 270 -17.63 29.56 16.39
CA ASP A 270 -16.68 30.68 16.43
C ASP A 270 -16.57 31.35 15.05
N LYS A 271 -16.43 30.55 13.98
CA LYS A 271 -16.36 31.05 12.60
C LYS A 271 -17.57 31.90 12.20
N HIS A 272 -18.76 31.55 12.69
CA HIS A 272 -20.02 32.23 12.39
C HIS A 272 -20.49 33.19 13.51
N SER A 273 -19.65 33.44 14.51
CA SER A 273 -19.94 34.32 15.66
C SER A 273 -21.25 33.96 16.38
N LEU A 274 -21.48 32.65 16.56
CA LEU A 274 -22.66 32.10 17.22
C LEU A 274 -22.40 31.91 18.73
N ASP A 275 -22.18 33.01 19.45
CA ASP A 275 -21.65 32.98 20.82
C ASP A 275 -22.49 32.10 21.76
N ALA A 276 -23.80 32.32 21.83
CA ALA A 276 -24.67 31.61 22.78
C ALA A 276 -24.68 30.08 22.57
N THR A 277 -24.65 29.61 21.33
CA THR A 277 -24.60 28.18 21.01
C THR A 277 -23.19 27.63 21.15
N GLY A 278 -22.17 28.41 20.79
CA GLY A 278 -20.76 28.07 20.99
C GLY A 278 -20.44 27.76 22.45
N HIS A 279 -20.90 28.60 23.39
CA HIS A 279 -20.74 28.35 24.83
C HIS A 279 -21.35 27.01 25.27
N GLN A 280 -22.50 26.61 24.69
CA GLN A 280 -23.12 25.32 24.98
C GLN A 280 -22.27 24.16 24.45
N TYR A 281 -21.76 24.26 23.22
CA TYR A 281 -20.90 23.22 22.65
C TYR A 281 -19.60 23.05 23.44
N HIS A 282 -18.96 24.15 23.86
CA HIS A 282 -17.77 24.10 24.72
C HIS A 282 -18.06 23.45 26.08
N ALA A 283 -19.21 23.76 26.70
CA ALA A 283 -19.60 23.12 27.96
C ALA A 283 -19.81 21.61 27.79
N HIS A 284 -20.42 21.18 26.69
CA HIS A 284 -20.57 19.76 26.35
C HIS A 284 -19.21 19.08 26.09
N LEU A 285 -18.31 19.74 25.35
CA LEU A 285 -16.98 19.23 25.05
C LEU A 285 -16.16 19.01 26.31
N LYS A 286 -16.12 20.01 27.21
CA LYS A 286 -15.40 19.93 28.48
C LYS A 286 -15.92 18.79 29.35
N ARG A 287 -17.24 18.65 29.49
CA ARG A 287 -17.85 17.56 30.26
C ARG A 287 -17.45 16.19 29.72
N LEU A 288 -17.43 16.01 28.39
CA LEU A 288 -17.09 14.73 27.76
C LEU A 288 -15.61 14.37 27.95
N GLN A 289 -14.71 15.36 27.97
CA GLN A 289 -13.28 15.17 28.23
C GLN A 289 -13.01 14.81 29.70
N GLU A 290 -13.74 15.41 30.64
CA GLU A 290 -13.64 15.12 32.07
C GLU A 290 -14.08 13.68 32.36
N THR A 291 -15.19 13.21 31.76
CA THR A 291 -15.65 11.83 31.93
C THR A 291 -14.68 10.80 31.34
N GLY A 292 -14.07 11.08 30.18
CA GLY A 292 -13.10 10.16 29.56
C GLY A 292 -11.74 10.12 30.26
N SER A 293 -11.40 11.14 31.03
CA SER A 293 -10.15 11.18 31.82
C SER A 293 -10.27 10.38 33.13
N GLN A 294 -11.50 10.21 33.65
CA GLN A 294 -11.76 9.42 34.86
C GLN A 294 -11.90 7.91 34.58
N SER A 295 -12.00 7.49 33.32
CA SER A 295 -12.18 6.09 32.92
C SER A 295 -10.90 5.40 32.43
N LYS A 296 -9.72 6.04 32.55
CA LYS A 296 -8.42 5.40 32.30
C LYS A 296 -7.84 4.94 33.65
N PRO A 297 -7.69 3.62 33.90
CA PRO A 297 -6.99 3.11 35.07
C PRO A 297 -5.49 3.42 35.02
#